data_AF-A0A7K1ZND4-F1
#
_entry.id   AF-A0A7K1ZND4-F1
#
_cell.length_a   1.000
_cell.length_b   1.000
_cell.length_c   1.000
_cell.angle_alpha   90.00
_cell.angle_beta   90.00
_cell.angle_gamma   90.00
#
_symmetry.space_group_name_H-M   'P 1'
#
loop_
_entity.id
_entity.type
_entity.pdbx_description
1 polymer ?
#
loop_
_entity_poly.entity_id
_entity_poly.type
_entity_poly.pdbx_seq_one_letter_code
_entity_poly.pdbx_strand_id
1 'polypeptide(L)'
;MPQNIRFARLVALIAFLILPCYQGLAQETVVDEIVAIVGENKIILKSEIDGIVTSVVQQQGLEYSDDIWYQTLQQLIDQSVLAEHARRDTNIVVTEDQVDQA
;
A
#
# COMPACT_ATOMS: atom_id res chain seq x y z
N MET A 1 -17.77 27.22 -54.38
CA MET A 1 -18.16 26.64 -53.08
C MET A 1 -16.97 26.57 -52.09
N PRO A 2 -16.52 27.68 -51.44
CA PRO A 2 -15.47 27.61 -50.41
C PRO A 2 -15.87 28.06 -48.98
N GLN A 3 -17.13 28.44 -48.73
CA GLN A 3 -17.55 29.00 -47.43
C GLN A 3 -17.59 27.96 -46.29
N ASN A 4 -17.98 26.73 -46.58
CA ASN A 4 -18.09 25.62 -45.61
C ASN A 4 -16.76 25.22 -44.93
N ILE A 5 -15.63 25.38 -45.62
CA ILE A 5 -14.30 25.00 -45.10
C ILE A 5 -13.83 25.99 -44.02
N ARG A 6 -14.20 27.28 -44.15
CA ARG A 6 -13.86 28.32 -43.16
C ARG A 6 -14.66 28.15 -41.86
N PHE A 7 -15.95 27.82 -41.96
CA PHE A 7 -16.77 27.52 -40.79
C PHE A 7 -16.34 26.22 -40.09
N ALA A 8 -15.97 25.17 -40.83
CA ALA A 8 -15.46 23.93 -40.26
C ALA A 8 -14.17 24.14 -39.43
N ARG A 9 -13.27 25.01 -39.90
CA ARG A 9 -12.05 25.39 -39.16
C ARG A 9 -12.35 26.17 -37.88
N LEU A 10 -13.38 27.01 -37.90
CA LEU A 10 -13.77 27.83 -36.75
C LEU A 10 -14.47 26.97 -35.67
N VAL A 11 -15.30 26.00 -36.09
CA VAL A 11 -15.91 25.01 -35.20
C VAL A 11 -14.87 24.08 -34.58
N ALA A 12 -13.88 23.64 -35.37
CA ALA A 12 -12.78 22.81 -34.86
C ALA A 12 -11.91 23.55 -33.83
N LEU A 13 -11.69 24.86 -34.02
CA LEU A 13 -10.89 25.67 -33.10
C LEU A 13 -11.63 25.97 -31.79
N ILE A 14 -12.96 26.15 -31.86
CA ILE A 14 -13.81 26.28 -30.66
C ILE A 14 -13.87 24.95 -29.90
N ALA A 15 -14.01 23.81 -30.58
CA ALA A 15 -14.04 22.49 -29.96
C ALA A 15 -12.73 22.13 -29.24
N PHE A 16 -11.57 22.58 -29.76
CA PHE A 16 -10.27 22.39 -29.12
C PHE A 16 -10.12 23.16 -27.80
N LEU A 17 -10.84 24.29 -27.65
CA LEU A 17 -10.72 25.17 -26.49
C LEU A 17 -11.53 24.70 -25.26
N ILE A 18 -12.47 23.75 -25.44
CA ILE A 18 -13.33 23.20 -24.37
C ILE A 18 -12.76 21.87 -23.82
N LEU A 19 -11.65 21.37 -24.37
CA LEU A 19 -11.09 20.05 -24.03
C LEU A 19 -10.27 19.91 -22.72
N PRO A 20 -9.86 20.96 -21.96
CA PRO A 20 -8.98 20.71 -20.81
C PRO A 20 -9.70 20.64 -19.44
N CYS A 21 -11.02 20.42 -19.37
CA CYS A 21 -11.74 20.52 -18.08
C CYS A 21 -11.96 19.17 -17.33
N TYR A 22 -11.46 18.04 -17.85
CA TYR A 22 -11.79 16.72 -17.28
C TYR A 22 -10.58 15.92 -16.74
N GLN A 23 -9.53 16.59 -16.28
CA GLN A 23 -8.37 15.91 -15.67
C GLN A 23 -8.14 16.23 -14.19
N GLY A 24 -9.24 16.44 -13.46
CA GLY A 24 -9.25 16.44 -12.01
C GLY A 24 -10.04 15.25 -11.49
N LEU A 25 -9.64 14.02 -11.84
CA LEU A 25 -10.12 12.86 -11.10
C LEU A 25 -9.55 13.00 -9.69
N ALA A 26 -10.43 13.27 -8.73
CA ALA A 26 -10.10 13.23 -7.33
C ALA A 26 -9.43 11.87 -7.06
N GLN A 27 -8.13 11.90 -6.76
CA GLN A 27 -7.41 10.71 -6.34
C GLN A 27 -8.06 10.30 -5.02
N GLU A 28 -8.93 9.30 -5.07
CA GLU A 28 -9.50 8.67 -3.87
C GLU A 28 -8.31 8.33 -2.98
N THR A 29 -8.20 9.05 -1.87
CA THR A 29 -7.06 8.89 -0.97
C THR A 29 -7.27 7.55 -0.29
N VAL A 30 -6.58 6.53 -0.77
CA VAL A 30 -6.59 5.20 -0.14
C VAL A 30 -5.90 5.36 1.21
N VAL A 31 -6.70 5.53 2.25
CA VAL A 31 -6.22 5.56 3.64
C VAL A 31 -5.90 4.14 4.04
N ASP A 32 -4.66 3.90 4.48
CA ASP A 32 -4.24 2.57 4.95
C ASP A 32 -4.98 2.20 6.23
N GLU A 33 -5.43 0.96 6.31
CA GLU A 33 -6.27 0.45 7.39
C GLU A 33 -5.42 -0.15 8.50
N ILE A 34 -5.76 0.14 9.76
CA ILE A 34 -5.14 -0.50 10.92
C ILE A 34 -5.85 -1.82 11.18
N VAL A 35 -5.12 -2.92 11.08
CA VAL A 35 -5.65 -4.27 11.28
C VAL A 35 -5.51 -4.73 12.73
N ALA A 36 -4.43 -4.32 13.41
CA ALA A 36 -4.22 -4.65 14.81
C ALA A 36 -3.34 -3.61 15.53
N ILE A 37 -3.51 -3.52 16.86
CA ILE A 37 -2.65 -2.75 17.75
C ILE A 37 -2.08 -3.72 18.78
N VAL A 38 -0.75 -3.75 18.91
CA VAL A 38 -0.03 -4.64 19.82
C VAL A 38 0.75 -3.81 20.84
N GLY A 39 0.43 -3.98 22.12
CA GLY A 39 1.05 -3.22 23.20
C GLY A 39 0.66 -1.74 23.16
N GLU A 40 1.64 -0.85 23.39
CA GLU A 40 1.40 0.60 23.46
C GLU A 40 1.71 1.33 22.15
N ASN A 41 2.69 0.84 21.37
CA ASN A 41 3.24 1.59 20.23
C ASN A 41 3.32 0.82 18.90
N LYS A 42 3.04 -0.49 18.85
CA LYS A 42 3.12 -1.25 17.59
C LYS A 42 1.73 -1.31 16.94
N ILE A 43 1.62 -0.69 15.77
CA ILE A 43 0.42 -0.71 14.92
C ILE A 43 0.75 -1.60 13.72
N ILE A 44 -0.15 -2.53 13.40
CA ILE A 44 -0.04 -3.40 12.23
C ILE A 44 -1.00 -2.88 11.16
N LEU A 45 -0.45 -2.51 10.01
CA LEU A 45 -1.20 -1.97 8.88
C LEU A 45 -1.61 -3.09 7.91
N LYS A 46 -2.70 -2.88 7.19
CA LYS A 46 -3.17 -3.82 6.17
C LYS A 46 -2.14 -3.99 5.06
N SER A 47 -1.58 -2.88 4.58
CA SER A 47 -0.55 -2.90 3.53
C SER A 47 0.71 -3.69 3.90
N GLU A 48 1.07 -3.71 5.19
CA GLU A 48 2.20 -4.49 5.73
C GLU A 48 1.95 -6.00 5.56
N ILE A 49 0.76 -6.46 5.95
CA ILE A 49 0.37 -7.88 5.81
C ILE A 49 0.24 -8.25 4.33
N ASP A 50 -0.45 -7.42 3.53
CA ASP A 50 -0.67 -7.67 2.11
C ASP A 50 0.66 -7.77 1.36
N GLY A 51 1.66 -6.95 1.71
CA GLY A 51 3.01 -7.02 1.14
C GLY A 51 3.74 -8.32 1.49
N ILE A 52 3.62 -8.79 2.74
CA ILE A 52 4.23 -10.05 3.19
C ILE A 52 3.55 -11.24 2.51
N VAL A 53 2.21 -11.28 2.52
CA VAL A 53 1.43 -12.35 1.88
C VAL A 53 1.75 -12.41 0.38
N THR A 54 1.81 -11.26 -0.29
CA THR A 54 2.18 -11.19 -1.71
C THR A 54 3.57 -11.81 -1.94
N SER A 55 4.54 -11.51 -1.07
CA SER A 55 5.89 -12.07 -1.17
C SER A 55 5.89 -13.59 -0.96
N VAL A 56 5.15 -14.10 0.03
CA VAL A 56 5.03 -15.53 0.32
C VAL A 56 4.38 -16.30 -0.84
N VAL A 57 3.26 -15.77 -1.33
CA VAL A 57 2.48 -16.32 -2.47
C VAL A 57 3.37 -16.41 -3.71
N GLN A 58 4.13 -15.35 -4.01
CA GLN A 58 5.05 -15.33 -5.15
C GLN A 58 6.23 -16.31 -4.99
N GLN A 59 6.82 -16.40 -3.79
CA GLN A 59 7.96 -17.28 -3.54
C GLN A 59 7.58 -18.76 -3.54
N GLN A 60 6.42 -19.11 -2.98
CA GLN A 60 5.97 -20.49 -2.84
C GLN A 60 5.09 -20.96 -4.00
N GLY A 61 4.74 -20.05 -4.94
CA GLY A 61 3.82 -20.34 -6.05
C GLY A 61 2.43 -20.73 -5.57
N LEU A 62 2.02 -20.25 -4.39
CA LEU A 62 0.71 -20.47 -3.82
C LEU A 62 -0.28 -19.45 -4.39
N GLU A 63 -1.57 -19.69 -4.20
CA GLU A 63 -2.60 -18.67 -4.44
C GLU A 63 -2.86 -17.89 -3.16
N TYR A 64 -3.27 -16.63 -3.31
CA TYR A 64 -3.73 -15.82 -2.20
C TYR A 64 -4.95 -16.49 -1.55
N SER A 65 -4.91 -16.67 -0.22
CA SER A 65 -6.04 -17.17 0.56
C SER A 65 -6.15 -16.45 1.89
N ASP A 66 -7.38 -16.37 2.41
CA ASP A 66 -7.67 -15.77 3.71
C ASP A 66 -6.95 -16.52 4.85
N ASP A 67 -6.72 -17.82 4.69
CA ASP A 67 -5.97 -18.63 5.65
C ASP A 67 -4.50 -18.19 5.73
N ILE A 68 -3.85 -17.98 4.59
CA ILE A 68 -2.45 -17.49 4.53
C ILE A 68 -2.37 -16.09 5.10
N TRP A 69 -3.37 -15.25 4.79
CA TRP A 69 -3.44 -13.89 5.32
C TRP A 69 -3.57 -13.89 6.84
N TYR A 70 -4.48 -14.68 7.39
CA TYR A 70 -4.70 -14.78 8.84
C TYR A 70 -3.49 -15.38 9.56
N GLN A 71 -2.87 -16.42 8.99
CA GLN A 71 -1.63 -16.99 9.54
C GLN A 71 -0.50 -15.96 9.58
N THR A 72 -0.35 -15.16 8.53
CA THR A 72 0.64 -14.09 8.46
C THR A 72 0.38 -13.03 9.53
N LEU A 73 -0.88 -12.61 9.70
CA LEU A 73 -1.28 -11.69 10.76
C LEU A 73 -0.95 -12.24 12.16
N GLN A 74 -1.33 -13.49 12.44
CA GLN A 74 -1.04 -14.14 13.73
C GLN A 74 0.46 -14.18 14.00
N GLN A 75 1.26 -14.59 13.01
CA GLN A 75 2.70 -14.65 13.13
C GLN A 75 3.32 -13.26 13.42
N LEU A 76 2.81 -12.19 12.80
CA LEU A 76 3.26 -10.82 13.08
C LEU A 76 2.88 -10.35 14.48
N ILE A 77 1.68 -10.70 14.94
CA ILE A 77 1.23 -10.39 16.30
C ILE A 77 2.14 -11.10 17.30
N ASP A 78 2.40 -12.40 17.14
CA ASP A 78 3.23 -13.19 18.05
C ASP A 78 4.66 -12.62 18.15
N GLN A 79 5.27 -12.28 17.00
CA GLN A 79 6.58 -11.63 16.96
C GLN A 79 6.56 -10.27 17.66
N SER A 80 5.52 -9.47 17.43
CA SER A 80 5.38 -8.15 18.04
C SER A 80 5.19 -8.23 19.55
N VAL A 81 4.41 -9.20 20.02
CA VAL A 81 4.22 -9.48 21.45
C VAL A 81 5.54 -9.92 22.08
N LEU A 82 6.27 -10.83 21.44
CA LEU A 82 7.58 -11.28 21.92
C LEU A 82 8.58 -10.11 22.00
N ALA A 83 8.60 -9.24 20.99
CA ALA A 83 9.46 -8.06 20.97
C ALA A 83 9.09 -7.05 22.07
N GLU A 84 7.79 -6.82 22.31
CA GLU A 84 7.34 -5.96 23.40
C GLU A 84 7.67 -6.54 24.78
N HIS A 85 7.53 -7.86 24.96
CA HIS A 85 7.98 -8.53 26.18
C HIS A 85 9.49 -8.40 26.37
N ALA A 86 10.29 -8.62 25.33
CA ALA A 86 11.74 -8.42 25.40
C ALA A 86 12.10 -6.97 25.78
N ARG A 87 11.44 -5.98 25.18
CA ARG A 87 11.65 -4.55 25.50
C ARG A 87 11.30 -4.22 26.96
N ARG A 88 10.22 -4.82 27.49
CA ARG A 88 9.74 -4.57 28.86
C ARG A 88 10.60 -5.28 29.91
N ASP A 89 11.02 -6.51 29.64
CA ASP A 89 11.67 -7.37 30.62
C ASP A 89 13.20 -7.43 30.50
N THR A 90 13.80 -6.99 29.38
CA THR A 90 15.25 -7.13 29.16
C THR A 90 15.93 -5.90 28.55
N ASN A 91 17.17 -5.65 28.99
CA ASN A 91 18.09 -4.69 28.38
C ASN A 91 18.73 -5.28 27.09
N ILE A 92 17.90 -5.81 26.18
CA ILE A 92 18.40 -6.31 24.89
C ILE A 92 18.61 -5.10 23.97
N VAL A 93 19.88 -4.72 23.82
CA VAL A 93 20.34 -3.74 22.84
C VAL A 93 20.90 -4.53 21.66
N VAL A 94 20.14 -4.59 20.55
CA VAL A 94 20.66 -5.11 19.29
C VAL A 94 21.53 -4.02 18.67
N THR A 95 22.81 -4.30 18.48
CA THR A 95 23.75 -3.37 17.83
C THR A 95 23.71 -3.54 16.31
N GLU A 96 23.97 -2.47 15.55
CA GLU A 96 23.94 -2.49 14.07
C GLU A 96 24.82 -3.62 13.48
N ASP A 97 25.97 -3.90 14.10
CA ASP A 97 26.89 -4.99 13.71
C ASP A 97 26.26 -6.40 13.72
N GLN A 98 25.20 -6.63 14.52
CA GLN A 98 24.51 -7.92 14.59
C GLN A 98 23.42 -8.05 13.51
N VAL A 99 22.92 -6.93 12.99
CA VAL A 99 21.91 -6.90 11.92
C VAL A 99 22.57 -7.16 10.56
N ASP A 100 23.77 -6.61 10.34
CA ASP A 100 24.49 -6.73 9.07
C ASP A 100 25.08 -8.13 8.80
N GLN A 101 25.05 -9.04 9.79
CA GLN A 101 25.57 -10.41 9.69
C GLN A 101 24.49 -11.48 9.46
N ALA A 102 23.21 -11.10 9.39
CA ALA A 102 22.07 -12.00 9.19
C ALA A 102 21.56 -11.95 7.74
#